data_AF-A0ABD0N8B8-F1
#
_entry.id   AF-A0ABD0N8B8-F1
#
_cell.length_a   1.000
_cell.length_b   1.000
_cell.length_c   1.000
_cell.angle_alpha   90.00
_cell.angle_beta   90.00
_cell.angle_gamma   90.00
#
_symmetry.space_group_name_H-M   'P 1'
#
loop_
_entity.id
_entity.type
_entity.pdbx_description
1 polymer ?
#
loop_
_entity_poly.entity_id
_entity_poly.type
_entity_poly.pdbx_seq_one_letter_code
_entity_poly.pdbx_strand_id
1 'polypeptide(L)' 'YVVCKSLKPGTDAVREYMFNINLKLNQFRHSDRDVTEVVPLDIIKGDTDFFQYMINSNE' A
#
# COMPACT_ATOMS: atom_id res chain seq x y z
N TYR A 1 1.45 2.60 15.76
CA TYR A 1 2.01 3.62 14.85
C TYR A 1 2.94 2.95 13.87
N VAL A 2 2.92 3.34 12.59
CA VAL A 2 3.96 2.95 11.63
C VAL A 2 5.03 4.03 11.65
N VAL A 3 6.27 3.66 11.99
CA VAL A 3 7.40 4.59 12.09
C VAL A 3 8.37 4.31 10.95
N CYS A 4 8.48 5.24 10.00
CA CYS A 4 9.42 5.15 8.90
C CYS A 4 10.57 6.13 9.13
N LYS A 5 11.82 5.63 9.05
CA LYS A 5 13.03 6.46 9.18
C LYS A 5 13.78 6.47 7.85
N SER A 6 14.27 7.66 7.46
CA SER A 6 15.10 7.90 6.27
C SER A 6 14.40 7.61 4.93
N LEU A 7 13.78 8.64 4.35
CA LEU A 7 13.22 8.56 3.00
C LEU A 7 14.34 8.27 1.98
N LYS A 8 14.19 7.18 1.21
CA LYS A 8 15.11 6.83 0.13
C LYS A 8 14.91 7.78 -1.07
N PRO A 9 15.97 8.09 -1.85
CA PRO A 9 15.82 8.81 -3.12
C PRO A 9 15.05 7.99 -4.15
N GLY A 10 14.49 8.64 -5.18
CA GLY A 10 13.80 7.96 -6.29
C GLY A 10 12.40 7.43 -5.95
N THR A 11 11.73 8.01 -4.94
CA THR A 11 10.39 7.59 -4.50
C THR A 11 9.24 8.27 -5.25
N ASP A 12 9.54 9.09 -6.26
CA ASP A 12 8.56 9.87 -7.02
C ASP A 12 7.50 8.98 -7.70
N ALA A 13 7.90 7.82 -8.23
CA ALA A 13 6.97 6.89 -8.87
C ALA A 13 5.91 6.35 -7.89
N VAL A 14 6.31 6.01 -6.66
CA VAL A 14 5.37 5.55 -5.62
C VAL A 14 4.48 6.71 -5.16
N ARG A 15 5.04 7.92 -5.04
CA ARG A 15 4.27 9.13 -4.70
C ARG A 15 3.17 9.38 -5.74
N GLU A 16 3.51 9.34 -7.03
CA GLU A 16 2.57 9.56 -8.12
C GLU A 16 1.51 8.45 -8.18
N TYR A 17 1.93 7.19 -8.01
CA TYR A 17 1.00 6.05 -7.94
C TYR A 17 -0.04 6.23 -6.82
N MET A 18 0.40 6.56 -5.60
CA MET A 18 -0.51 6.78 -4.46
C MET A 18 -1.41 8.01 -4.65
N PHE A 19 -0.93 9.05 -5.34
CA PHE A 19 -1.76 10.19 -5.73
C PHE A 19 -2.89 9.77 -6.67
N ASN A 20 -2.58 8.95 -7.68
CA ASN A 20 -3.57 8.44 -8.62
C ASN A 20 -4.60 7.50 -7.96
N ILE A 21 -4.17 6.65 -7.01
CA ILE A 21 -5.10 5.85 -6.21
C ILE A 21 -6.08 6.74 -5.46
N ASN A 22 -5.60 7.79 -4.79
CA ASN A 22 -6.48 8.71 -4.06
C ASN A 22 -7.51 9.38 -4.99
N LEU A 23 -7.11 9.80 -6.19
CA LEU A 23 -8.08 10.30 -7.18
C LEU A 23 -9.12 9.24 -7.53
N LYS A 24 -8.70 7.97 -7.67
CA LYS A 24 -9.60 6.86 -7.98
C LYS A 24 -10.59 6.56 -6.84
N LEU A 25 -10.11 6.58 -5.61
CA LEU A 25 -10.95 6.46 -4.40
C LEU A 25 -12.02 7.56 -4.37
N ASN A 26 -11.64 8.81 -4.67
CA ASN A 26 -12.58 9.92 -4.72
C ASN A 26 -13.65 9.75 -5.81
N GLN A 27 -13.30 9.18 -6.97
CA GLN A 27 -14.29 8.85 -8.01
C GLN A 27 -15.31 7.81 -7.56
N PHE A 28 -14.95 6.97 -6.59
CA PHE A 28 -15.78 5.86 -6.11
C PHE A 28 -16.57 6.16 -4.84
N ARG A 29 -16.37 7.33 -4.22
CA ARG A 29 -16.91 7.72 -2.90
C ARG A 29 -18.42 7.49 -2.68
N HIS A 30 -19.22 7.51 -3.74
CA HIS A 30 -20.68 7.34 -3.69
C HIS A 30 -21.17 6.16 -4.54
N SER A 31 -20.31 5.17 -4.77
CA SER A 31 -20.60 3.97 -5.54
C SER A 31 -20.31 2.72 -4.71
N ASP A 32 -20.81 1.58 -5.13
CA ASP A 32 -20.48 0.26 -4.54
C ASP A 32 -19.13 -0.29 -5.01
N ARG A 33 -18.32 0.53 -5.70
CA ARG A 33 -16.98 0.18 -6.16
C ARG A 33 -15.95 0.73 -5.20
N ASP A 34 -14.82 0.04 -5.07
CA ASP A 34 -13.69 0.51 -4.28
C ASP A 34 -12.36 0.01 -4.88
N VAL A 35 -11.24 0.58 -4.41
CA VAL A 35 -9.88 0.05 -4.66
C VAL A 35 -9.54 -0.91 -3.52
N THR A 36 -9.71 -2.21 -3.76
CA THR A 36 -9.55 -3.24 -2.72
C THR A 36 -8.09 -3.65 -2.50
N GLU A 37 -7.21 -3.37 -3.46
CA GLU A 37 -5.79 -3.74 -3.39
C GLU A 37 -4.94 -2.64 -4.05
N VAL A 38 -3.81 -2.30 -3.42
CA VAL A 38 -2.80 -1.36 -3.94
C VAL A 38 -1.45 -2.03 -4.19
N VAL A 39 -1.29 -3.27 -3.71
CA VAL A 39 -0.18 -4.17 -4.03
C VAL A 39 -0.79 -5.57 -4.14
N PRO A 40 -0.50 -6.34 -5.21
CA PRO A 40 -0.94 -7.72 -5.35
C PRO A 40 -0.53 -8.60 -4.17
N LEU A 41 -1.43 -9.48 -3.72
CA LEU A 41 -1.21 -10.31 -2.53
C LEU A 41 -0.02 -11.29 -2.69
N ASP A 42 0.21 -11.80 -3.89
CA ASP A 42 1.34 -12.67 -4.21
C ASP A 42 2.69 -11.95 -4.06
N ILE A 43 2.76 -10.66 -4.39
CA ILE A 43 3.97 -9.85 -4.19
C ILE A 43 4.24 -9.67 -2.69
N ILE A 44 3.20 -9.36 -1.90
CA ILE A 44 3.35 -9.19 -0.44
C ILE A 44 3.79 -10.51 0.20
N LYS A 45 3.16 -11.63 -0.15
CA LYS A 45 3.50 -12.96 0.38
C LYS A 45 4.85 -13.49 -0.13
N GLY A 46 5.31 -13.01 -1.27
CA GLY A 46 6.62 -13.32 -1.82
C GLY A 46 7.78 -12.75 -0.99
N ASP A 47 7.55 -11.66 -0.26
CA ASP A 47 8.48 -11.14 0.75
C ASP A 47 8.18 -11.80 2.10
N THR A 48 8.77 -12.97 2.33
CA THR A 48 8.50 -13.80 3.52
C THR A 48 8.87 -13.11 4.83
N ASP A 49 9.95 -12.31 4.83
CA ASP A 49 10.43 -11.60 6.01
C ASP A 49 9.45 -10.49 6.40
N PHE A 50 9.02 -9.69 5.43
CA PHE A 50 7.98 -8.68 5.63
C PHE A 50 6.66 -9.31 6.07
N PHE A 51 6.23 -10.38 5.40
CA PHE A 51 4.94 -11.01 5.66
C PHE A 51 4.87 -11.63 7.06
N GLN A 52 5.92 -12.33 7.49
CA GLN A 52 5.97 -12.91 8.84
C GLN A 52 6.01 -11.83 9.93
N TYR A 53 6.76 -10.75 9.71
CA TYR A 53 6.75 -9.61 10.63
C TYR A 53 5.33 -9.02 10.78
N MET A 54 4.62 -8.85 9.67
CA MET A 54 3.25 -8.33 9.67
C MET A 54 2.26 -9.25 10.39
N ILE A 55 2.36 -10.58 10.21
CA ILE A 55 1.54 -11.54 10.97
C ILE A 55 1.79 -11.37 12.46
N ASN A 56 3.05 -11.47 12.88
CA ASN A 56 3.41 -11.41 14.30
C ASN A 56 3.07 -10.07 14.95
N SER A 57 3.07 -8.97 14.18
CA SER A 57 2.69 -7.65 14.67
C SER A 57 1.17 -7.48 14.82
N ASN A 58 0.37 -8.32 14.17
CA ASN A 58 -1.09 -8.28 14.23
C ASN A 58 -1.67 -9.24 15.28
N GLU A 59 -0.92 -10.28 15.66
CA GLU A 59 -1.24 -11.22 16.76
C GLU A 59 -1.05 -10.58 18.14
#